data_AF-A0A0K1NJI9-F1
#
_entry.id   AF-A0A0K1NJI9-F1
#
_cell.length_a   1.000
_cell.length_b   1.000
_cell.length_c   1.000
_cell.angle_alpha   90.00
_cell.angle_beta   90.00
_cell.angle_gamma   90.00
#
_symmetry.space_group_name_H-M   'P 1'
#
loop_
_entity.id
_entity.type
_entity.pdbx_description
1 polymer ?
#
loop_
_entity_poly.entity_id
_entity_poly.type
_entity_poly.pdbx_seq_one_letter_code
_entity_poly.pdbx_strand_id
1 'polypeptide(L)'
;MCIFASMKKRTFLLLVSLLTLLSCSQKKLPNYPATDDGITRMRLDSAAFYMAKHKTRNAMCQLKAAEKHLFTVTEDSLKFNTYYRIAQLNAQNGAYKLALEYFNHAARHSNGNKRSHRLTDIYIGKASVFNQMGQRDSALLYVKKAESFKPRIRKDQERHIEEVRKRIEKRQILSVSPEKDIEIVQVQDRYEVAVAQRKALQLQLYIAYLAILLILLTVGIVIWFRRRMHQQLLVYRRQQEETEQNIQLTLRRKNATIDEMKAEIDSKLNELEQLRQQVHIHSGDNKTADSIEQIKLGIDTLYMILKGGNISQMGKREQQALNAIMPNFDYDLAYILNNPRYAFTPKETFYYIMEHNGMTDEQKADAFCCTSQAIRSIKSRMKKKMEKPQEETVEAGIDLEAENSIAL
;
A
#
# COMPACT_ATOMS: atom_id res chain seq x y z
N MET A 1 63.66 3.82 -19.23
CA MET A 1 62.91 4.13 -20.47
C MET A 1 61.42 3.97 -20.16
N CYS A 2 60.76 5.02 -19.68
CA CYS A 2 60.04 6.05 -20.46
C CYS A 2 58.55 5.74 -20.64
N ILE A 3 57.80 5.70 -19.52
CA ILE A 3 56.31 5.78 -19.56
C ILE A 3 55.83 7.24 -19.41
N PHE A 4 56.73 8.19 -19.14
CA PHE A 4 56.39 9.61 -18.90
C PHE A 4 56.42 10.51 -20.15
N ALA A 5 56.51 9.96 -21.37
CA ALA A 5 56.74 10.78 -22.56
C ALA A 5 55.46 11.37 -23.23
N SER A 6 54.25 11.10 -22.74
CA SER A 6 53.04 11.66 -23.38
C SER A 6 51.91 12.09 -22.43
N MET A 7 52.22 12.64 -21.26
CA MET A 7 51.19 13.36 -20.47
C MET A 7 51.19 14.84 -20.86
N LYS A 8 50.07 15.32 -21.43
CA LYS A 8 49.84 16.76 -21.68
C LYS A 8 50.11 17.56 -20.39
N LYS A 9 50.78 18.73 -20.46
CA LYS A 9 51.04 19.58 -19.28
C LYS A 9 49.80 19.82 -18.39
N ARG A 10 48.60 19.87 -19.00
CA ARG A 10 47.32 19.98 -18.28
C ARG A 10 46.98 18.75 -17.42
N THR A 11 47.25 17.52 -17.87
CA THR A 11 46.99 16.30 -17.10
C THR A 11 47.95 16.15 -15.93
N PHE A 12 49.20 16.61 -16.07
CA PHE A 12 50.15 16.62 -14.96
C PHE A 12 49.79 17.66 -13.89
N LEU A 13 49.40 18.88 -14.29
CA LEU A 13 48.91 19.92 -13.38
C LEU A 13 47.65 19.49 -12.63
N LEU A 14 46.71 18.80 -13.31
CA LEU A 14 45.52 18.23 -12.66
C LEU A 14 45.90 17.18 -11.62
N LEU A 15 46.84 16.28 -11.92
CA LEU A 15 47.27 15.24 -10.99
C LEU A 15 47.94 15.83 -9.73
N VAL A 16 48.80 16.85 -9.90
CA VAL A 16 49.45 17.56 -8.80
C VAL A 16 48.43 18.32 -7.95
N SER A 17 47.45 18.98 -8.58
CA SER A 17 46.36 19.65 -7.84
C SER A 17 45.50 18.66 -7.03
N LEU A 18 45.21 17.48 -7.59
CA LEU A 18 44.49 16.42 -6.91
C LEU A 18 45.27 15.86 -5.71
N LEU A 19 46.59 15.67 -5.87
CA LEU A 19 47.49 15.21 -4.80
C LEU A 19 47.64 16.26 -3.70
N THR A 20 47.65 17.55 -4.02
CA THR A 20 47.66 18.62 -3.00
C THR A 20 46.33 18.73 -2.22
N LEU A 21 45.19 18.42 -2.86
CA LEU A 21 43.89 18.35 -2.18
C LEU A 21 43.80 17.11 -1.26
N LEU A 22 44.47 16.01 -1.62
CA LEU A 22 44.57 14.80 -0.80
C LEU A 22 45.60 14.93 0.35
N SER A 23 46.52 15.88 0.26
CA SER A 23 47.54 16.17 1.30
C SER A 23 47.04 17.11 2.41
N CYS A 24 45.73 17.37 2.51
CA CYS A 24 45.16 17.98 3.70
C CYS A 24 45.41 17.07 4.90
N SER A 25 46.44 17.36 5.69
CA SER A 25 46.71 16.70 6.96
C SER A 25 45.47 16.86 7.84
N GLN A 26 44.63 15.83 7.92
CA GLN A 26 43.55 15.80 8.88
C GLN A 26 44.20 15.86 10.26
N LYS A 27 44.11 17.02 10.93
CA LYS A 27 44.32 17.08 12.38
C LYS A 27 43.45 15.96 12.96
N LYS A 28 44.07 14.97 13.61
CA LYS A 28 43.36 13.86 14.26
C LYS A 28 42.36 14.48 15.23
N LEU A 29 41.09 14.58 14.83
CA LEU A 29 40.04 14.96 15.75
C LEU A 29 39.95 13.85 16.81
N PRO A 30 39.66 14.21 18.07
CA PRO A 30 39.40 13.21 19.09
C PRO A 30 38.29 12.26 18.60
N ASN A 31 38.57 10.97 18.67
CA ASN A 31 37.62 9.94 18.25
C ASN A 31 36.58 9.74 19.37
N TYR A 32 35.37 10.24 19.16
CA TYR A 32 34.26 10.04 20.08
C TYR A 32 33.42 8.86 19.59
N PRO A 33 33.14 7.86 20.44
CA PRO A 33 32.26 6.76 20.04
C PRO A 33 30.85 7.29 19.78
N ALA A 34 30.12 6.66 18.86
CA ALA A 34 28.72 6.98 18.54
C ALA A 34 27.75 6.45 19.62
N THR A 35 28.10 6.62 20.88
CA THR A 35 27.29 6.29 22.07
C THR A 35 26.88 7.59 22.76
N ASP A 36 25.85 7.54 23.61
CA ASP A 36 25.41 8.73 24.37
C ASP A 36 26.54 9.33 25.23
N ASP A 37 27.40 8.49 25.81
CA ASP A 37 28.60 8.93 26.52
C ASP A 37 29.58 9.68 25.60
N GLY A 38 29.85 9.13 24.40
CA GLY A 38 30.75 9.75 23.43
C GLY A 38 30.20 11.05 22.86
N ILE A 39 28.91 11.09 22.53
CA ILE A 39 28.20 12.29 22.08
C ILE A 39 28.25 13.35 23.17
N THR A 40 27.97 13.00 24.43
CA THR A 40 28.00 13.94 25.56
C THR A 40 29.40 14.52 25.77
N ARG A 41 30.45 13.70 25.70
CA ARG A 41 31.85 14.18 25.77
C ARG A 41 32.20 15.14 24.64
N MET A 42 31.86 14.79 23.40
CA MET A 42 32.06 15.66 22.24
C MET A 42 31.37 17.03 22.42
N ARG A 43 30.14 17.03 22.95
CA ARG A 43 29.37 18.24 23.22
C ARG A 43 30.00 19.09 24.33
N LEU A 44 30.51 18.47 25.39
CA LEU A 44 31.23 19.19 26.46
C LEU A 44 32.52 19.83 25.97
N ASP A 45 33.30 19.12 25.15
CA ASP A 45 34.53 19.66 24.57
C ASP A 45 34.22 20.82 23.59
N SER A 46 33.16 20.67 22.80
CA SER A 46 32.64 21.74 21.94
C SER A 46 32.18 22.95 22.76
N ALA A 47 31.47 22.72 23.87
CA ALA A 47 31.06 23.79 24.77
C ALA A 47 32.27 24.51 25.37
N ALA A 48 33.28 23.77 25.84
CA ALA A 48 34.52 24.34 26.37
C ALA A 48 35.25 25.20 25.33
N PHE A 49 35.32 24.74 24.08
CA PHE A 49 35.86 25.52 22.96
C PHE A 49 35.10 26.84 22.73
N TYR A 50 33.75 26.80 22.75
CA TYR A 50 32.96 28.02 22.59
C TYR A 50 33.07 28.96 23.78
N MET A 51 33.16 28.44 25.01
CA MET A 51 33.41 29.24 26.21
C MET A 51 34.75 29.95 26.14
N ALA A 52 35.81 29.26 25.71
CA ALA A 52 37.14 29.86 25.52
C ALA A 52 37.16 30.99 24.48
N LYS A 53 36.21 30.98 23.53
CA LYS A 53 36.01 32.04 22.53
C LYS A 53 34.96 33.08 22.93
N HIS A 54 34.50 33.06 24.17
CA HIS A 54 33.42 33.93 24.68
C HIS A 54 32.11 33.84 23.86
N LYS A 55 31.88 32.72 23.17
CA LYS A 55 30.65 32.45 22.41
C LYS A 55 29.59 31.79 23.31
N THR A 56 29.10 32.54 24.29
CA THR A 56 28.17 32.07 25.34
C THR A 56 26.96 31.32 24.80
N ARG A 57 26.28 31.88 23.80
CA ARG A 57 25.09 31.26 23.19
C ARG A 57 25.39 29.86 22.64
N ASN A 58 26.47 29.74 21.86
CA ASN A 58 26.86 28.47 21.26
C ASN A 58 27.30 27.46 22.32
N ALA A 59 28.04 27.91 23.34
CA ALA A 59 28.40 27.07 24.48
C ALA A 59 27.15 26.51 25.17
N MET A 60 26.17 27.36 25.46
CA MET A 60 24.92 26.93 26.10
C MET A 60 24.15 25.94 25.22
N CYS A 61 24.04 26.18 23.90
CA CYS A 61 23.41 25.22 23.00
C CYS A 61 24.11 23.85 23.01
N GLN A 62 25.45 23.80 23.05
CA GLN A 62 26.18 22.53 23.16
C GLN A 62 25.95 21.85 24.51
N LEU A 63 25.89 22.60 25.60
CA LEU A 63 25.61 22.06 26.94
C LEU A 63 24.18 21.52 27.07
N LYS A 64 23.17 22.23 26.57
CA LYS A 64 21.78 21.75 26.52
C LYS A 64 21.62 20.56 25.56
N ALA A 65 22.46 20.45 24.54
CA ALA A 65 22.53 19.26 23.71
C ALA A 65 23.12 18.07 24.48
N ALA A 66 24.21 18.27 25.24
CA ALA A 66 24.76 17.25 26.13
C ALA A 66 23.75 16.79 27.20
N GLU A 67 23.03 17.74 27.81
CA GLU A 67 22.01 17.47 28.83
C GLU A 67 20.95 16.46 28.39
N LYS A 68 20.55 16.52 27.10
CA LYS A 68 19.54 15.61 26.54
C LYS A 68 19.94 14.15 26.55
N HIS A 69 21.22 13.84 26.60
CA HIS A 69 21.71 12.46 26.62
C HIS A 69 22.00 11.95 28.04
N LEU A 70 21.86 12.80 29.08
CA LEU A 70 22.27 12.43 30.44
C LEU A 70 21.43 11.33 31.09
N PHE A 71 20.23 11.05 30.57
CA PHE A 71 19.38 9.98 31.09
C PHE A 71 19.94 8.58 30.77
N THR A 72 20.64 8.43 29.65
CA THR A 72 21.30 7.18 29.21
C THR A 72 22.77 7.12 29.56
N VAL A 73 23.41 8.26 29.82
CA VAL A 73 24.81 8.31 30.28
C VAL A 73 24.97 7.50 31.57
N THR A 74 25.99 6.65 31.64
CA THR A 74 26.26 5.82 32.83
C THR A 74 27.23 6.50 33.80
N GLU A 75 28.13 7.33 33.28
CA GLU A 75 29.21 7.93 34.05
C GLU A 75 28.75 9.16 34.87
N ASP A 76 28.74 9.03 36.20
CA ASP A 76 28.43 10.14 37.12
C ASP A 76 29.38 11.34 36.96
N SER A 77 30.63 11.09 36.59
CA SER A 77 31.61 12.15 36.29
C SER A 77 31.14 13.04 35.14
N LEU A 78 30.54 12.44 34.12
CA LEU A 78 30.09 13.11 32.91
C LEU A 78 28.81 13.89 33.16
N LYS A 79 27.88 13.31 33.93
CA LYS A 79 26.67 14.00 34.44
C LYS A 79 27.05 15.21 35.29
N PHE A 80 27.94 15.02 36.26
CA PHE A 80 28.46 16.11 37.09
C PHE A 80 29.05 17.24 36.23
N ASN A 81 29.96 16.92 35.31
CA ASN A 81 30.63 17.92 34.49
C ASN A 81 29.65 18.71 33.62
N THR A 82 28.61 18.05 33.09
CA THR A 82 27.59 18.69 32.27
C THR A 82 26.77 19.69 33.09
N TYR A 83 26.18 19.24 34.21
CA TYR A 83 25.40 20.13 35.07
C TYR A 83 26.24 21.25 35.69
N TYR A 84 27.47 20.94 36.10
CA TYR A 84 28.38 21.94 36.67
C TYR A 84 28.73 23.05 35.67
N ARG A 85 29.02 22.70 34.41
CA ARG A 85 29.30 23.70 33.37
C ARG A 85 28.08 24.54 33.02
N ILE A 86 26.88 23.95 33.00
CA ILE A 86 25.63 24.71 32.82
C ILE A 86 25.44 25.69 33.99
N ALA A 87 25.66 25.23 35.23
CA ALA A 87 25.58 26.07 36.42
C ALA A 87 26.55 27.25 36.36
N GLN A 88 27.81 27.00 36.00
CA GLN A 88 28.83 28.05 35.84
C GLN A 88 28.44 29.07 34.77
N LEU A 89 27.97 28.61 33.61
CA LEU A 89 27.61 29.50 32.52
C LEU A 89 26.39 30.37 32.89
N ASN A 90 25.39 29.80 33.56
CA ASN A 90 24.26 30.58 34.10
C ASN A 90 24.73 31.59 35.15
N ALA A 91 25.60 31.19 36.08
CA ALA A 91 26.14 32.09 37.11
C ALA A 91 26.92 33.26 36.51
N GLN A 92 27.72 33.03 35.47
CA GLN A 92 28.48 34.07 34.77
C GLN A 92 27.60 35.08 34.02
N ASN A 93 26.38 34.68 33.65
CA ASN A 93 25.46 35.50 32.89
C ASN A 93 24.32 36.08 33.74
N GLY A 94 24.35 35.91 35.07
CA GLY A 94 23.38 36.53 35.98
C GLY A 94 22.13 35.71 36.26
N ALA A 95 21.96 34.55 35.59
CA ALA A 95 20.87 33.60 35.81
C ALA A 95 21.07 32.80 37.13
N TYR A 96 21.12 33.51 38.25
CA TYR A 96 21.57 32.99 39.55
C TYR A 96 20.69 31.89 40.12
N LYS A 97 19.35 32.03 40.01
CA LYS A 97 18.41 31.01 40.47
C LYS A 97 18.63 29.68 39.74
N LEU A 98 18.69 29.75 38.41
CA LEU A 98 18.94 28.59 37.54
C LEU A 98 20.33 27.99 37.80
N ALA A 99 21.34 28.82 38.03
CA ALA A 99 22.67 28.35 38.41
C ALA A 99 22.66 27.54 39.71
N LEU A 100 21.94 27.99 40.74
CA LEU A 100 21.81 27.26 42.01
C LEU A 100 21.10 25.91 41.83
N GLU A 101 20.07 25.85 41.00
CA GLU A 101 19.39 24.60 40.65
C GLU A 101 20.34 23.62 39.95
N TYR A 102 21.07 24.09 38.93
CA TYR A 102 22.06 23.25 38.24
C TYR A 102 23.22 22.83 39.15
N PHE A 103 23.63 23.65 40.12
CA PHE A 103 24.58 23.23 41.15
C PHE A 103 24.00 22.12 42.05
N ASN A 104 22.70 22.11 42.33
CA ASN A 104 22.05 21.01 43.05
C ASN A 104 22.02 19.73 42.20
N HIS A 105 21.72 19.83 40.91
CA HIS A 105 21.80 18.70 39.99
C HIS A 105 23.21 18.12 39.91
N ALA A 106 24.23 18.96 39.79
CA ALA A 106 25.63 18.54 39.82
C ALA A 106 25.98 17.82 41.13
N ALA A 107 25.51 18.32 42.28
CA ALA A 107 25.79 17.72 43.58
C ALA A 107 25.32 16.27 43.71
N ARG A 108 24.18 15.92 43.10
CA ARG A 108 23.65 14.54 43.09
C ARG A 108 24.59 13.54 42.40
N HIS A 109 25.39 14.01 41.44
CA HIS A 109 26.36 13.21 40.67
C HIS A 109 27.81 13.44 41.12
N SER A 110 28.01 14.02 42.31
CA SER A 110 29.36 14.25 42.85
C SER A 110 30.03 13.00 43.43
N ASN A 111 29.44 11.81 43.27
CA ASN A 111 29.94 10.57 43.86
C ASN A 111 31.29 10.10 43.30
N GLY A 112 32.00 9.27 44.09
CA GLY A 112 33.28 8.65 43.74
C GLY A 112 34.51 9.31 44.38
N ASN A 113 35.71 8.89 43.93
CA ASN A 113 36.99 9.26 44.53
C ASN A 113 37.27 10.78 44.56
N LYS A 114 36.66 11.54 43.63
CA LYS A 114 36.80 13.00 43.53
C LYS A 114 35.66 13.78 44.21
N ARG A 115 34.86 13.15 45.06
CA ARG A 115 33.68 13.76 45.68
C ARG A 115 33.99 15.05 46.43
N SER A 116 35.03 15.06 47.27
CA SER A 116 35.43 16.26 48.01
C SER A 116 35.77 17.40 47.06
N HIS A 117 36.56 17.15 46.01
CA HIS A 117 36.87 18.16 45.00
C HIS A 117 35.62 18.72 44.31
N ARG A 118 34.72 17.84 43.87
CA ARG A 118 33.49 18.22 43.17
C ARG A 118 32.53 19.03 44.04
N LEU A 119 32.35 18.61 45.29
CA LEU A 119 31.50 19.32 46.24
C LEU A 119 32.08 20.68 46.60
N THR A 120 33.40 20.78 46.76
CA THR A 120 34.08 22.06 46.97
C THR A 120 33.85 23.01 45.80
N ASP A 121 34.01 22.54 44.55
CA ASP A 121 33.74 23.35 43.36
C ASP A 121 32.29 23.86 43.31
N ILE A 122 31.33 23.01 43.70
CA ILE A 122 29.91 23.39 43.81
C ILE A 122 29.72 24.45 44.91
N TYR A 123 30.29 24.24 46.10
CA TYR A 123 30.11 25.16 47.23
C TYR A 123 30.76 26.51 46.98
N ILE A 124 31.92 26.55 46.32
CA ILE A 124 32.53 27.79 45.83
C ILE A 124 31.60 28.50 44.84
N GLY A 125 31.04 27.76 43.89
CA GLY A 125 30.09 28.29 42.91
C GLY A 125 28.85 28.89 43.58
N LYS A 126 28.22 28.16 44.50
CA LYS A 126 27.07 28.63 45.28
C LYS A 126 27.40 29.85 46.12
N ALA A 127 28.54 29.85 46.82
CA ALA A 127 28.97 30.99 47.62
C ALA A 127 29.12 32.25 46.76
N SER A 128 29.71 32.11 45.57
CA SER A 128 29.83 33.20 44.61
C SER A 128 28.47 33.71 44.16
N VAL A 129 27.54 32.82 43.81
CA VAL A 129 26.18 33.18 43.38
C VAL A 129 25.39 33.89 44.50
N PHE A 130 25.39 33.35 45.73
CA PHE A 130 24.72 34.00 46.86
C PHE A 130 25.30 35.38 47.17
N ASN A 131 26.61 35.56 47.01
CA ASN A 131 27.24 36.87 47.14
C ASN A 131 26.76 37.85 46.07
N GLN A 132 26.64 37.41 44.81
CA GLN A 132 26.11 38.25 43.74
C GLN A 132 24.63 38.62 43.96
N MET A 133 23.86 37.75 44.61
CA MET A 133 22.48 38.01 45.01
C MET A 133 22.36 38.92 46.25
N GLY A 134 23.48 39.38 46.83
CA GLY A 134 23.49 40.17 48.07
C GLY A 134 23.21 39.35 49.35
N GLN A 135 23.10 38.02 49.25
CA GLN A 135 22.81 37.12 50.37
C GLN A 135 24.12 36.68 51.05
N ARG A 136 24.75 37.61 51.76
CA ARG A 136 26.08 37.43 52.35
C ARG A 136 26.17 36.27 53.35
N ASP A 137 25.19 36.12 54.23
CA ASP A 137 25.22 35.07 55.26
C ASP A 137 25.18 33.67 54.62
N SER A 138 24.35 33.52 53.59
CA SER A 138 24.31 32.29 52.77
C SER A 138 25.63 32.06 52.05
N ALA A 139 26.24 33.12 51.49
CA ALA A 139 27.53 33.02 50.83
C ALA A 139 28.64 32.52 51.79
N LEU A 140 28.73 33.10 52.99
CA LEU A 140 29.69 32.70 54.04
C LEU A 140 29.44 31.28 54.53
N LEU A 141 28.17 30.87 54.67
CA LEU A 141 27.81 29.50 55.02
C LEU A 141 28.38 28.49 54.00
N TYR A 142 28.27 28.79 52.71
CA TYR A 142 28.80 27.90 51.66
C TYR A 142 30.32 27.95 51.55
N VAL A 143 30.98 29.07 51.86
CA VAL A 143 32.44 29.12 52.06
C VAL A 143 32.85 28.17 53.18
N LYS A 144 32.21 28.25 54.35
CA LYS A 144 32.51 27.37 55.49
C LYS A 144 32.30 25.89 55.14
N LYS A 145 31.29 25.57 54.33
CA LYS A 145 31.08 24.21 53.80
C LYS A 145 32.19 23.78 52.84
N ALA A 146 32.72 24.68 52.01
CA ALA A 146 33.83 24.37 51.11
C ALA A 146 35.13 24.12 51.89
N GLU A 147 35.35 24.87 52.97
CA GLU A 147 36.55 24.77 53.80
C GLU A 147 36.70 23.47 54.58
N SER A 148 35.59 22.83 54.97
CA SER A 148 35.64 21.56 55.69
C SER A 148 36.34 20.46 54.88
N PHE A 149 36.50 20.66 53.56
CA PHE A 149 37.22 19.77 52.67
C PHE A 149 38.70 20.12 52.45
N LYS A 150 39.23 21.23 53.01
CA LYS A 150 40.63 21.68 52.86
C LYS A 150 41.68 20.55 52.92
N PRO A 151 41.64 19.60 53.88
CA PRO A 151 42.64 18.53 53.95
C PRO A 151 42.63 17.55 52.77
N ARG A 152 41.57 17.54 51.96
CA ARG A 152 41.30 16.55 50.91
C ARG A 152 41.16 17.17 49.52
N ILE A 153 41.41 18.46 49.38
CA ILE A 153 41.26 19.20 48.11
C ILE A 153 42.60 19.70 47.60
N ARG A 154 42.61 20.14 46.34
CA ARG A 154 43.82 20.66 45.71
C ARG A 154 44.12 22.09 46.17
N LYS A 155 45.39 22.49 46.11
CA LYS A 155 45.83 23.85 46.50
C LYS A 155 45.24 24.98 45.66
N ASP A 156 44.89 24.75 44.40
CA ASP A 156 44.14 25.72 43.58
C ASP A 156 42.73 25.98 44.13
N GLN A 157 42.05 24.92 44.60
CA GLN A 157 40.72 25.05 45.20
C GLN A 157 40.79 25.77 46.55
N GLU A 158 41.80 25.49 47.38
CA GLU A 158 42.03 26.22 48.62
C GLU A 158 42.20 27.72 48.37
N ARG A 159 43.05 28.10 47.39
CA ARG A 159 43.23 29.51 47.01
C ARG A 159 41.93 30.15 46.55
N HIS A 160 41.15 29.45 45.73
CA HIS A 160 39.88 29.96 45.23
C HIS A 160 38.84 30.17 46.34
N ILE A 161 38.81 29.30 47.37
CA ILE A 161 37.98 29.51 48.58
C ILE A 161 38.36 30.83 49.27
N GLU A 162 39.65 31.08 49.48
CA GLU A 162 40.11 32.30 50.15
C GLU A 162 39.84 33.56 49.31
N GLU A 163 39.98 33.48 47.99
CA GLU A 163 39.62 34.58 47.09
C GLU A 163 38.13 34.91 47.16
N VAL A 164 37.27 33.89 47.16
CA VAL A 164 35.81 34.06 47.28
C VAL A 164 35.44 34.63 48.63
N ARG A 165 36.03 34.11 49.72
CA ARG A 165 35.88 34.67 51.07
C ARG A 165 36.23 36.16 51.09
N LYS A 166 37.43 36.53 50.63
CA LYS A 166 37.88 37.92 50.65
C LYS A 166 36.95 38.84 49.86
N ARG A 167 36.43 38.39 48.72
CA ARG A 167 35.44 39.14 47.93
C ARG A 167 34.14 39.35 48.71
N ILE A 168 33.63 38.29 49.33
CA ILE A 168 32.42 38.35 50.17
C ILE A 168 32.65 39.32 51.31
N GLU A 169 33.78 39.22 52.02
CA GLU A 169 34.13 40.06 53.18
C GLU A 169 34.22 41.54 52.80
N LYS A 170 34.86 41.84 51.68
CA LYS A 170 34.99 43.19 51.11
C LYS A 170 33.71 43.72 50.46
N ARG A 171 32.60 42.98 50.51
CA ARG A 171 31.31 43.35 49.88
C ARG A 171 31.45 43.61 48.37
N GLN A 172 32.35 42.89 47.72
CA GLN A 172 32.56 43.01 46.27
C GLN A 172 31.52 42.18 45.53
N ILE A 173 30.68 42.85 44.74
CA ILE A 173 29.70 42.27 43.83
C ILE A 173 30.20 42.55 42.41
N LEU A 174 30.25 41.52 41.57
CA LEU A 174 30.47 41.72 40.14
C LEU A 174 29.10 41.94 39.51
N SER A 175 28.80 43.19 39.14
CA SER A 175 27.58 43.50 38.41
C SER A 175 27.60 42.77 37.06
N VAL A 176 26.58 41.95 36.83
CA VAL A 176 26.29 41.36 35.53
C VAL A 176 25.10 42.12 34.95
N SER A 177 25.18 42.54 33.68
CA SER A 177 24.06 43.25 33.03
C SER A 177 22.80 42.36 33.08
N PRO A 178 21.64 42.89 33.52
CA PRO A 178 20.37 42.16 33.50
C PRO A 178 20.02 41.58 32.13
N GLU A 179 20.49 42.21 31.05
CA GLU A 179 20.29 41.74 29.67
C GLU A 179 20.92 40.37 29.42
N LYS A 180 22.05 40.06 30.07
CA LYS A 180 22.73 38.77 29.91
C LYS A 180 21.96 37.62 30.56
N ASP A 181 21.24 37.89 31.65
CA ASP A 181 20.38 36.90 32.31
C ASP A 181 19.22 36.54 31.37
N ILE A 182 18.53 37.57 30.88
CA ILE A 182 17.43 37.41 29.91
C ILE A 182 17.92 36.67 28.66
N GLU A 183 19.09 37.02 28.12
CA GLU A 183 19.63 36.37 26.93
C GLU A 183 19.92 34.88 27.17
N ILE A 184 20.58 34.52 28.29
CA ILE A 184 20.98 33.13 28.51
C ILE A 184 19.79 32.20 28.77
N VAL A 185 18.74 32.71 29.43
CA VAL A 185 17.48 31.98 29.63
C VAL A 185 16.75 31.82 28.31
N GLN A 186 16.61 32.89 27.53
CA GLN A 186 15.98 32.82 26.20
C GLN A 186 16.69 31.86 25.24
N VAL A 187 18.03 31.76 25.30
CA VAL A 187 18.79 30.80 24.48
C VAL A 187 18.41 29.35 24.82
N GLN A 188 18.19 29.05 26.10
CA GLN A 188 17.79 27.72 26.55
C GLN A 188 16.37 27.40 26.11
N ASP A 189 15.42 28.32 26.32
CA ASP A 189 14.02 28.14 25.93
C ASP A 189 13.88 27.96 24.41
N ARG A 190 14.55 28.81 23.62
CA ARG A 190 14.56 28.69 22.15
C ARG A 190 15.15 27.36 21.69
N TYR A 191 16.16 26.84 22.38
CA TYR A 191 16.72 25.53 22.05
C TYR A 191 15.74 24.39 22.35
N GLU A 192 15.01 24.47 23.47
CA GLU A 192 14.01 23.46 23.83
C GLU A 192 12.84 23.45 22.83
N VAL A 193 12.30 24.63 22.51
CA VAL A 193 11.24 24.78 21.49
C VAL A 193 11.71 24.27 20.12
N ALA A 194 12.92 24.64 19.68
CA ALA A 194 13.44 24.21 18.37
C ALA A 194 13.59 22.69 18.29
N VAL A 195 13.97 22.02 19.38
CA VAL A 195 14.05 20.56 19.39
C VAL A 195 12.68 19.90 19.46
N ALA A 196 11.72 20.48 20.20
CA ALA A 196 10.34 20.00 20.20
C ALA A 196 9.72 20.07 18.79
N GLN A 197 9.91 21.19 18.09
CA GLN A 197 9.47 21.35 16.70
C GLN A 197 10.10 20.32 15.76
N ARG A 198 11.41 20.05 15.86
CA ARG A 198 12.06 19.02 15.05
C ARG A 198 11.48 17.63 15.28
N LYS A 199 11.20 17.26 16.53
CA LYS A 199 10.58 15.97 16.86
C LYS A 199 9.17 15.86 16.29
N ALA A 200 8.37 16.92 16.40
CA ALA A 200 7.04 16.98 15.82
C ALA A 200 7.07 16.82 14.29
N LEU A 201 8.01 17.50 13.62
CA LEU A 201 8.17 17.41 12.17
C LEU A 201 8.66 16.02 11.71
N GLN A 202 9.56 15.38 12.47
CA GLN A 202 9.97 14.00 12.21
C GLN A 202 8.79 13.02 12.32
N LEU A 203 7.92 13.20 13.32
CA LEU A 203 6.73 12.38 13.49
C LEU A 203 5.76 12.57 12.31
N GLN A 204 5.54 13.81 11.88
CA GLN A 204 4.70 14.12 10.71
C GLN A 204 5.24 13.46 9.44
N LEU A 205 6.56 13.50 9.21
CA LEU A 205 7.19 12.84 8.08
C LEU A 205 7.00 11.31 8.12
N TYR A 206 7.13 10.70 9.30
CA TYR A 206 6.91 9.26 9.45
C TYR A 206 5.47 8.85 9.13
N ILE A 207 4.48 9.62 9.62
CA ILE A 207 3.07 9.39 9.31
C ILE A 207 2.81 9.53 7.80
N ALA A 208 3.42 10.53 7.16
CA ALA A 208 3.28 10.73 5.71
C ALA A 208 3.86 9.54 4.91
N TYR A 209 5.03 9.02 5.28
CA TYR A 209 5.60 7.84 4.63
C TYR A 209 4.72 6.60 4.78
N LEU A 210 4.14 6.41 5.97
CA LEU A 210 3.25 5.28 6.25
C LEU A 210 1.95 5.39 5.41
N ALA A 211 1.41 6.59 5.27
CA ALA A 211 0.25 6.84 4.40
C ALA A 211 0.55 6.54 2.92
N ILE A 212 1.72 6.98 2.41
CA ILE A 212 2.15 6.68 1.03
C ILE A 212 2.28 5.17 0.81
N LEU A 213 2.90 4.45 1.75
CA LEU A 213 3.03 3.00 1.68
C LEU A 213 1.67 2.30 1.61
N LEU A 214 0.71 2.77 2.42
CA LEU A 214 -0.65 2.22 2.44
C LEU A 214 -1.38 2.47 1.11
N ILE A 215 -1.22 3.65 0.50
CA ILE A 215 -1.77 3.96 -0.83
C ILE A 215 -1.15 3.05 -1.90
N LEU A 216 0.17 2.84 -1.87
CA LEU A 216 0.83 1.94 -2.82
C LEU A 216 0.35 0.49 -2.68
N LEU A 217 0.14 0.03 -1.44
CA LEU A 217 -0.42 -1.29 -1.17
C LEU A 217 -1.84 -1.44 -1.72
N THR A 218 -2.72 -0.46 -1.47
CA THR A 218 -4.10 -0.54 -1.97
C THR A 218 -4.15 -0.52 -3.50
N VAL A 219 -3.36 0.35 -4.14
CA VAL A 219 -3.23 0.38 -5.61
C VAL A 219 -2.70 -0.96 -6.14
N GLY A 220 -1.68 -1.54 -5.51
CA GLY A 220 -1.14 -2.85 -5.87
C GLY A 220 -2.19 -3.97 -5.78
N ILE A 221 -2.97 -4.00 -4.70
CA ILE A 221 -4.06 -4.97 -4.50
C ILE A 221 -5.14 -4.79 -5.58
N VAL A 222 -5.55 -3.57 -5.90
CA VAL A 222 -6.56 -3.29 -6.94
C VAL A 222 -6.07 -3.75 -8.32
N ILE A 223 -4.82 -3.46 -8.68
CA ILE A 223 -4.23 -3.90 -9.96
C ILE A 223 -4.16 -5.42 -10.03
N TRP A 224 -3.69 -6.07 -8.96
CA TRP A 224 -3.63 -7.53 -8.88
C TRP A 224 -5.01 -8.17 -9.00
N PHE A 225 -6.00 -7.63 -8.28
CA PHE A 225 -7.38 -8.13 -8.32
C PHE A 225 -7.98 -7.99 -9.72
N ARG A 226 -7.83 -6.83 -10.37
CA ARG A 226 -8.29 -6.64 -11.76
C ARG A 226 -7.63 -7.62 -12.72
N ARG A 227 -6.31 -7.81 -12.61
CA ARG A 227 -5.57 -8.75 -13.47
C ARG A 227 -6.04 -10.18 -13.25
N ARG A 228 -6.27 -10.59 -12.00
CA ARG A 228 -6.80 -11.92 -11.65
C ARG A 228 -8.20 -12.13 -12.21
N MET A 229 -9.10 -11.15 -12.07
CA MET A 229 -10.46 -11.21 -12.63
C MET A 229 -10.45 -11.31 -14.16
N HIS A 230 -9.61 -10.52 -14.84
CA HIS A 230 -9.46 -10.61 -16.29
C HIS A 230 -8.97 -11.99 -16.74
N GLN A 231 -8.00 -12.58 -16.04
CA GLN A 231 -7.53 -13.93 -16.35
C GLN A 231 -8.63 -14.99 -16.18
N GLN A 232 -9.40 -14.92 -15.09
CA GLN A 232 -10.53 -15.83 -14.88
C GLN A 232 -11.60 -15.69 -15.97
N LEU A 233 -11.92 -14.46 -16.38
CA LEU A 233 -12.89 -14.19 -17.44
C LEU A 233 -12.42 -14.75 -18.80
N LEU A 234 -11.13 -14.62 -19.13
CA LEU A 234 -10.57 -15.15 -20.37
C LEU A 234 -10.62 -16.68 -20.43
N VAL A 235 -10.32 -17.35 -19.31
CA VAL A 235 -10.42 -18.82 -19.22
C VAL A 235 -11.86 -19.27 -19.42
N TYR A 236 -12.81 -18.60 -18.76
CA TYR A 236 -14.23 -18.88 -18.89
C TYR A 236 -14.72 -18.72 -20.34
N ARG A 237 -14.38 -17.61 -21.01
CA ARG A 237 -14.76 -17.39 -22.43
C ARG A 237 -14.19 -18.45 -23.37
N ARG A 238 -12.93 -18.85 -23.19
CA ARG A 238 -12.33 -19.93 -23.99
C ARG A 238 -13.06 -21.26 -23.80
N GLN A 239 -13.43 -21.60 -22.57
CA GLN A 239 -14.20 -22.82 -22.29
C GLN A 239 -15.61 -22.76 -22.89
N GLN A 240 -16.25 -21.59 -22.93
CA GLN A 240 -17.52 -21.43 -23.65
C GLN A 240 -17.35 -21.70 -25.15
N GLU A 241 -16.33 -21.13 -25.79
CA GLU A 241 -16.05 -21.33 -27.23
C GLU A 241 -15.71 -22.80 -27.54
N GLU A 242 -14.87 -23.44 -26.72
CA GLU A 242 -14.55 -24.87 -26.86
C GLU A 242 -15.80 -25.75 -26.68
N THR A 243 -16.67 -25.41 -25.73
CA THR A 243 -17.91 -26.16 -25.50
C THR A 243 -18.86 -26.01 -26.67
N GLU A 244 -19.03 -24.79 -27.22
CA GLU A 244 -19.84 -24.55 -28.42
C GLU A 244 -19.31 -25.35 -29.62
N GLN A 245 -17.99 -25.33 -29.87
CA GLN A 245 -17.37 -26.09 -30.95
C GLN A 245 -17.52 -27.61 -30.75
N ASN A 246 -17.34 -28.10 -29.54
CA ASN A 246 -17.53 -29.53 -29.23
C ASN A 246 -18.98 -29.96 -29.45
N ILE A 247 -19.96 -29.17 -29.01
CA ILE A 247 -21.38 -29.45 -29.25
C ILE A 247 -21.67 -29.48 -30.77
N GLN A 248 -21.14 -28.52 -31.53
CA GLN A 248 -21.29 -28.51 -33.00
C GLN A 248 -20.62 -29.73 -33.66
N LEU A 249 -19.49 -30.19 -33.16
CA LEU A 249 -18.82 -31.40 -33.66
C LEU A 249 -19.62 -32.67 -33.34
N THR A 250 -20.14 -32.80 -32.11
CA THR A 250 -21.02 -33.92 -31.72
C THR A 250 -22.27 -33.94 -32.59
N LEU A 251 -22.91 -32.80 -32.84
CA LEU A 251 -24.06 -32.69 -33.75
C LEU A 251 -23.76 -33.15 -35.18
N ARG A 252 -22.53 -33.01 -35.66
CA ARG A 252 -22.12 -33.44 -37.01
C ARG A 252 -21.72 -34.92 -37.10
N ARG A 253 -21.58 -35.63 -35.98
CA ARG A 253 -21.23 -37.06 -35.97
C ARG A 253 -22.44 -37.90 -36.38
N LYS A 254 -22.44 -38.39 -37.63
CA LYS A 254 -23.52 -39.21 -38.21
C LYS A 254 -23.81 -40.55 -37.50
N ASN A 255 -22.95 -41.01 -36.59
CA ASN A 255 -23.06 -42.34 -35.96
C ASN A 255 -23.51 -42.29 -34.48
N ALA A 256 -23.78 -41.11 -33.92
CA ALA A 256 -24.19 -41.00 -32.52
C ALA A 256 -25.71 -41.17 -32.38
N THR A 257 -26.15 -41.92 -31.37
CA THR A 257 -27.57 -42.02 -31.03
C THR A 257 -28.03 -40.78 -30.26
N ILE A 258 -29.33 -40.45 -30.34
CA ILE A 258 -29.91 -39.30 -29.61
C ILE A 258 -29.70 -39.39 -28.09
N ASP A 259 -29.58 -40.61 -27.55
CA ASP A 259 -29.32 -40.87 -26.13
C ASP A 259 -27.90 -40.48 -25.72
N GLU A 260 -26.90 -40.86 -26.54
CA GLU A 260 -25.49 -40.53 -26.32
C GLU A 260 -25.24 -39.02 -26.45
N MET A 261 -25.86 -38.37 -27.45
CA MET A 261 -25.73 -36.93 -27.64
C MET A 261 -26.35 -36.14 -26.50
N LYS A 262 -27.53 -36.56 -26.00
CA LYS A 262 -28.16 -35.91 -24.84
C LYS A 262 -27.26 -36.02 -23.61
N ALA A 263 -26.76 -37.22 -23.31
CA ALA A 263 -25.90 -37.45 -22.15
C ALA A 263 -24.59 -36.63 -22.22
N GLU A 264 -23.94 -36.56 -23.39
CA GLU A 264 -22.71 -35.78 -23.59
C GLU A 264 -22.95 -34.28 -23.39
N ILE A 265 -24.05 -33.76 -23.95
CA ILE A 265 -24.38 -32.32 -23.89
C ILE A 265 -24.83 -31.91 -22.49
N ASP A 266 -25.62 -32.73 -21.79
CA ASP A 266 -25.99 -32.49 -20.40
C ASP A 266 -24.75 -32.52 -19.49
N SER A 267 -23.80 -33.43 -19.72
CA SER A 267 -22.53 -33.46 -18.98
C SER A 267 -21.71 -32.18 -19.19
N LYS A 268 -21.58 -31.73 -20.43
CA LYS A 268 -20.80 -30.53 -20.79
C LYS A 268 -21.44 -29.23 -20.27
N LEU A 269 -22.77 -29.17 -20.29
CA LEU A 269 -23.51 -28.06 -19.69
C LEU A 269 -23.35 -28.00 -18.17
N ASN A 270 -23.38 -29.15 -17.50
CA ASN A 270 -23.15 -29.22 -16.06
C ASN A 270 -21.73 -28.75 -15.69
N GLU A 271 -20.70 -29.11 -16.46
CA GLU A 271 -19.34 -28.59 -16.29
C GLU A 271 -19.30 -27.05 -16.43
N LEU A 272 -19.99 -26.51 -17.44
CA LEU A 272 -20.05 -25.08 -17.71
C LEU A 272 -20.82 -24.30 -16.62
N GLU A 273 -21.89 -24.88 -16.08
CA GLU A 273 -22.68 -24.30 -14.99
C GLU A 273 -21.89 -24.26 -13.67
N GLN A 274 -21.14 -25.31 -13.35
CA GLN A 274 -20.23 -25.33 -12.20
C GLN A 274 -19.15 -24.24 -12.30
N LEU A 275 -18.59 -24.04 -13.49
CA LEU A 275 -17.62 -22.97 -13.75
C LEU A 275 -18.25 -21.58 -13.64
N ARG A 276 -19.49 -21.40 -14.12
CA ARG A 276 -20.23 -20.14 -14.00
C ARG A 276 -20.44 -19.75 -12.53
N GLN A 277 -20.77 -20.70 -11.66
CA GLN A 277 -20.95 -20.46 -10.23
C GLN A 277 -19.65 -20.00 -9.55
N GLN A 278 -18.48 -20.45 -10.02
CA GLN A 278 -17.18 -20.07 -9.45
C GLN A 278 -16.71 -18.66 -9.84
N VAL A 279 -17.18 -18.10 -10.96
CA VAL A 279 -16.61 -16.84 -11.52
C VAL A 279 -17.48 -15.60 -11.24
N HIS A 280 -18.66 -15.72 -10.60
CA HIS A 280 -19.56 -14.60 -10.28
C HIS A 280 -19.70 -13.57 -11.44
N ILE A 281 -19.87 -14.06 -12.67
CA ILE A 281 -19.93 -13.22 -13.87
C ILE A 281 -21.32 -12.60 -13.98
N HIS A 282 -21.39 -11.26 -14.03
CA HIS A 282 -22.59 -10.56 -14.49
C HIS A 282 -22.69 -10.74 -16.02
N SER A 283 -23.82 -11.28 -16.47
CA SER A 283 -24.13 -11.65 -17.85
C SER A 283 -23.80 -10.53 -18.83
N GLY A 284 -22.67 -10.67 -19.52
CA GLY A 284 -22.14 -9.69 -20.45
C GLY A 284 -21.42 -10.39 -21.59
N ASP A 285 -22.23 -11.00 -22.46
CA ASP A 285 -22.12 -11.21 -23.92
C ASP A 285 -22.87 -12.52 -24.24
N ASN A 286 -24.17 -12.41 -24.56
CA ASN A 286 -25.12 -13.53 -24.49
C ASN A 286 -25.14 -14.41 -25.74
N LYS A 287 -24.47 -14.06 -26.85
CA LYS A 287 -24.68 -14.75 -28.13
C LYS A 287 -24.31 -16.24 -28.11
N THR A 288 -23.16 -16.59 -27.52
CA THR A 288 -22.73 -17.99 -27.39
C THR A 288 -23.53 -18.76 -26.35
N ALA A 289 -23.93 -18.11 -25.25
CA ALA A 289 -24.80 -18.73 -24.25
C ALA A 289 -26.20 -19.02 -24.83
N ASP A 290 -26.78 -18.06 -25.55
CA ASP A 290 -28.07 -18.19 -26.23
C ASP A 290 -28.00 -19.29 -27.31
N SER A 291 -26.89 -19.37 -28.06
CA SER A 291 -26.63 -20.44 -29.03
C SER A 291 -26.63 -21.83 -28.38
N ILE A 292 -25.89 -22.00 -27.28
CA ILE A 292 -25.81 -23.26 -26.52
C ILE A 292 -27.18 -23.64 -25.93
N GLU A 293 -27.92 -22.68 -25.35
CA GLU A 293 -29.26 -22.92 -24.80
C GLU A 293 -30.27 -23.33 -25.89
N GLN A 294 -30.20 -22.71 -27.08
CA GLN A 294 -31.05 -23.07 -28.23
C GLN A 294 -30.72 -24.48 -28.76
N ILE A 295 -29.44 -24.83 -28.86
CA ILE A 295 -29.03 -26.17 -29.27
C ILE A 295 -29.53 -27.22 -28.27
N LYS A 296 -29.36 -26.97 -26.96
CA LYS A 296 -29.86 -27.87 -25.91
C LYS A 296 -31.37 -28.08 -26.05
N LEU A 297 -32.13 -26.99 -26.16
CA LEU A 297 -33.58 -27.05 -26.29
C LEU A 297 -34.01 -27.87 -27.52
N GLY A 298 -33.30 -27.72 -28.64
CA GLY A 298 -33.56 -28.51 -29.85
C GLY A 298 -33.36 -30.01 -29.60
N ILE A 299 -32.28 -30.39 -28.93
CA ILE A 299 -31.94 -31.80 -28.67
C ILE A 299 -32.89 -32.41 -27.65
N ASP A 300 -33.24 -31.69 -26.60
CA ASP A 300 -34.25 -32.12 -25.61
C ASP A 300 -35.61 -32.32 -26.28
N THR A 301 -35.99 -31.40 -27.18
CA THR A 301 -37.22 -31.50 -27.98
C THR A 301 -37.19 -32.76 -28.85
N LEU A 302 -36.11 -32.99 -29.61
CA LEU A 302 -35.96 -34.16 -30.48
C LEU A 302 -35.97 -35.46 -29.68
N TYR A 303 -35.23 -35.52 -28.57
CA TYR A 303 -35.21 -36.65 -27.65
C TYR A 303 -36.62 -36.98 -27.14
N MET A 304 -37.36 -35.96 -26.71
CA MET A 304 -38.70 -36.13 -26.14
C MET A 304 -39.70 -36.62 -27.20
N ILE A 305 -39.58 -36.15 -28.45
CA ILE A 305 -40.38 -36.64 -29.58
C ILE A 305 -40.06 -38.13 -29.86
N LEU A 306 -38.79 -38.47 -30.01
CA LEU A 306 -38.36 -39.82 -30.39
C LEU A 306 -38.62 -40.87 -29.30
N LYS A 307 -38.62 -40.48 -28.03
CA LYS A 307 -38.92 -41.38 -26.90
C LYS A 307 -40.40 -41.41 -26.51
N GLY A 308 -41.27 -40.72 -27.24
CA GLY A 308 -42.71 -40.71 -26.98
C GLY A 308 -43.11 -39.98 -25.69
N GLY A 309 -42.33 -38.96 -25.30
CA GLY A 309 -42.67 -38.10 -24.17
C GLY A 309 -43.86 -37.17 -24.47
N ASN A 310 -44.36 -36.47 -23.45
CA ASN A 310 -45.47 -35.53 -23.60
C ASN A 310 -44.99 -34.25 -24.33
N ILE A 311 -45.55 -34.00 -25.52
CA ILE A 311 -45.20 -32.87 -26.38
C ILE A 311 -46.32 -31.82 -26.48
N SER A 312 -47.40 -31.98 -25.71
CA SER A 312 -48.62 -31.14 -25.80
C SER A 312 -48.39 -29.66 -25.50
N GLN A 313 -47.39 -29.34 -24.67
CA GLN A 313 -47.05 -27.99 -24.24
C GLN A 313 -45.97 -27.32 -25.11
N MET A 314 -45.35 -28.06 -26.03
CA MET A 314 -44.32 -27.51 -26.91
C MET A 314 -44.92 -26.66 -28.03
N GLY A 315 -44.23 -25.59 -28.38
CA GLY A 315 -44.72 -24.58 -29.31
C GLY A 315 -43.65 -24.07 -30.27
N LYS A 316 -43.75 -22.78 -30.61
CA LYS A 316 -42.91 -22.14 -31.63
C LYS A 316 -41.43 -22.10 -31.22
N ARG A 317 -41.14 -21.98 -29.93
CA ARG A 317 -39.77 -21.92 -29.39
C ARG A 317 -39.04 -23.24 -29.62
N GLU A 318 -39.68 -24.35 -29.27
CA GLU A 318 -39.18 -25.71 -29.45
C GLU A 318 -39.07 -26.06 -30.94
N GLN A 319 -40.05 -25.65 -31.75
CA GLN A 319 -40.00 -25.78 -33.21
C GLN A 319 -38.78 -25.07 -33.81
N GLN A 320 -38.51 -23.83 -33.40
CA GLN A 320 -37.36 -23.06 -33.89
C GLN A 320 -36.02 -23.70 -33.49
N ALA A 321 -35.89 -24.11 -32.23
CA ALA A 321 -34.70 -24.79 -31.72
C ALA A 321 -34.45 -26.12 -32.44
N LEU A 322 -35.51 -26.90 -32.67
CA LEU A 322 -35.46 -28.17 -33.39
C LEU A 322 -35.06 -27.98 -34.85
N ASN A 323 -35.65 -27.00 -35.54
CA ASN A 323 -35.34 -26.67 -36.93
C ASN A 323 -33.89 -26.18 -37.11
N ALA A 324 -33.32 -25.54 -36.10
CA ALA A 324 -31.92 -25.10 -36.10
C ALA A 324 -30.92 -26.26 -36.02
N ILE A 325 -31.27 -27.34 -35.28
CA ILE A 325 -30.40 -28.51 -35.15
C ILE A 325 -30.62 -29.57 -36.23
N MET A 326 -31.83 -29.64 -36.81
CA MET A 326 -32.24 -30.70 -37.74
C MET A 326 -31.30 -30.89 -38.94
N PRO A 327 -30.77 -29.83 -39.60
CA PRO A 327 -29.85 -29.99 -40.74
C PRO A 327 -28.57 -30.79 -40.42
N ASN A 328 -28.17 -30.84 -39.14
CA ASN A 328 -27.02 -31.62 -38.70
C ASN A 328 -27.36 -33.09 -38.44
N PHE A 329 -28.63 -33.38 -38.11
CA PHE A 329 -29.14 -34.73 -37.82
C PHE A 329 -29.62 -35.46 -39.06
N ASP A 330 -30.54 -34.82 -39.79
CA ASP A 330 -31.17 -35.37 -40.99
C ASP A 330 -31.45 -34.22 -41.96
N TYR A 331 -30.59 -34.12 -42.96
CA TYR A 331 -30.62 -33.03 -43.94
C TYR A 331 -31.90 -33.04 -44.78
N ASP A 332 -32.37 -34.22 -45.17
CA ASP A 332 -33.54 -34.37 -46.04
C ASP A 332 -34.82 -34.03 -45.26
N LEU A 333 -34.92 -34.50 -44.01
CA LEU A 333 -35.98 -34.11 -43.10
C LEU A 333 -35.94 -32.60 -42.81
N ALA A 334 -34.76 -32.03 -42.57
CA ALA A 334 -34.60 -30.59 -42.34
C ALA A 334 -35.04 -29.74 -43.53
N TYR A 335 -34.70 -30.18 -44.75
CA TYR A 335 -35.09 -29.49 -45.97
C TYR A 335 -36.61 -29.40 -46.11
N ILE A 336 -37.33 -30.46 -45.72
CA ILE A 336 -38.80 -30.50 -45.75
C ILE A 336 -39.38 -29.62 -44.63
N LEU A 337 -38.88 -29.76 -43.40
CA LEU A 337 -39.40 -29.02 -42.24
C LEU A 337 -39.19 -27.51 -42.34
N ASN A 338 -38.08 -27.08 -42.93
CA ASN A 338 -37.75 -25.67 -43.11
C ASN A 338 -38.26 -25.09 -44.44
N ASN A 339 -38.97 -25.88 -45.26
CA ASN A 339 -39.47 -25.40 -46.53
C ASN A 339 -40.58 -24.36 -46.33
N PRO A 340 -40.41 -23.10 -46.80
CA PRO A 340 -41.43 -22.07 -46.65
C PRO A 340 -42.76 -22.44 -47.32
N ARG A 341 -42.73 -23.32 -48.34
CA ARG A 341 -43.92 -23.81 -49.05
C ARG A 341 -44.92 -24.49 -48.12
N TYR A 342 -44.43 -25.29 -47.16
CA TYR A 342 -45.29 -26.08 -46.31
C TYR A 342 -45.74 -25.33 -45.06
N ALA A 343 -44.91 -24.41 -44.56
CA ALA A 343 -45.19 -23.56 -43.40
C ALA A 343 -45.87 -24.37 -42.26
N PHE A 344 -45.19 -25.44 -41.82
CA PHE A 344 -45.73 -26.29 -40.77
C PHE A 344 -45.87 -25.52 -39.45
N THR A 345 -46.99 -25.73 -38.78
CA THR A 345 -47.17 -25.32 -37.38
C THR A 345 -46.29 -26.22 -36.48
N PRO A 346 -46.05 -25.83 -35.21
CA PRO A 346 -45.28 -26.68 -34.28
C PRO A 346 -45.80 -28.12 -34.22
N LYS A 347 -47.12 -28.30 -34.10
CA LYS A 347 -47.75 -29.63 -34.04
C LYS A 347 -47.59 -30.44 -35.32
N GLU A 348 -47.66 -29.79 -36.48
CA GLU A 348 -47.42 -30.47 -37.78
C GLU A 348 -45.95 -30.85 -37.94
N THR A 349 -45.02 -29.99 -37.47
CA THR A 349 -43.57 -30.26 -37.49
C THR A 349 -43.24 -31.48 -36.64
N PHE A 350 -43.70 -31.51 -35.39
CA PHE A 350 -43.46 -32.65 -34.50
C PHE A 350 -44.14 -33.91 -35.02
N TYR A 351 -45.37 -33.80 -35.53
CA TYR A 351 -46.08 -34.92 -36.15
C TYR A 351 -45.28 -35.50 -37.34
N TYR A 352 -44.74 -34.65 -38.22
CA TYR A 352 -43.98 -35.08 -39.38
C TYR A 352 -42.69 -35.81 -38.98
N ILE A 353 -42.00 -35.33 -37.95
CA ILE A 353 -40.82 -36.01 -37.39
C ILE A 353 -41.20 -37.39 -36.84
N MET A 354 -42.30 -37.50 -36.10
CA MET A 354 -42.78 -38.79 -35.58
C MET A 354 -43.17 -39.76 -36.71
N GLU A 355 -43.83 -39.26 -37.77
CA GLU A 355 -44.18 -40.06 -38.95
C GLU A 355 -42.92 -40.55 -39.69
N HIS A 356 -41.94 -39.66 -39.88
CA HIS A 356 -40.65 -39.98 -40.52
C HIS A 356 -39.87 -41.07 -39.75
N ASN A 357 -39.99 -41.07 -38.42
CA ASN A 357 -39.33 -42.07 -37.55
C ASN A 357 -40.20 -43.32 -37.32
N GLY A 358 -41.29 -43.51 -38.07
CA GLY A 358 -42.08 -44.74 -38.05
C GLY A 358 -42.95 -44.94 -36.81
N MET A 359 -43.24 -43.88 -36.03
CA MET A 359 -44.09 -43.98 -34.85
C MET A 359 -45.54 -44.26 -35.23
N THR A 360 -46.25 -45.05 -34.42
CA THR A 360 -47.66 -45.40 -34.67
C THR A 360 -48.60 -44.23 -34.33
N ASP A 361 -49.83 -44.26 -34.86
CA ASP A 361 -50.83 -43.22 -34.57
C ASP A 361 -51.27 -43.22 -33.09
N GLU A 362 -51.15 -44.36 -32.40
CA GLU A 362 -51.37 -44.48 -30.95
C GLU A 362 -50.26 -43.76 -30.18
N GLN A 363 -48.99 -44.01 -30.52
CA GLN A 363 -47.85 -43.32 -29.90
C GLN A 363 -47.89 -41.80 -30.13
N LYS A 364 -48.37 -41.36 -31.30
CA LYS A 364 -48.61 -39.94 -31.59
C LYS A 364 -49.73 -39.37 -30.73
N ALA A 365 -50.85 -40.08 -30.61
CA ALA A 365 -51.99 -39.65 -29.78
C ALA A 365 -51.58 -39.45 -28.32
N ASP A 366 -50.79 -40.40 -27.79
CA ASP A 366 -50.26 -40.37 -26.43
C ASP A 366 -49.30 -39.19 -26.21
N ALA A 367 -48.32 -39.01 -27.11
CA ALA A 367 -47.35 -37.91 -27.02
C ALA A 367 -48.03 -36.53 -27.09
N PHE A 368 -49.02 -36.36 -27.98
CA PHE A 368 -49.79 -35.12 -28.08
C PHE A 368 -50.86 -34.96 -26.98
N CYS A 369 -51.07 -35.99 -26.15
CA CYS A 369 -52.15 -36.07 -25.16
C CYS A 369 -53.52 -35.74 -25.78
N CYS A 370 -53.83 -36.35 -26.93
CA CYS A 370 -55.04 -36.04 -27.69
C CYS A 370 -55.69 -37.30 -28.28
N THR A 371 -56.92 -37.16 -28.78
CA THR A 371 -57.65 -38.30 -29.36
C THR A 371 -57.09 -38.69 -30.73
N SER A 372 -57.26 -39.96 -31.13
CA SER A 372 -56.87 -40.44 -32.47
C SER A 372 -57.55 -39.64 -33.61
N GLN A 373 -58.73 -39.06 -33.35
CA GLN A 373 -59.40 -38.16 -34.30
C GLN A 373 -58.63 -36.85 -34.52
N ALA A 374 -58.02 -36.28 -33.46
CA ALA A 374 -57.17 -35.10 -33.56
C ALA A 374 -55.88 -35.40 -34.34
N ILE A 375 -55.28 -36.57 -34.13
CA ILE A 375 -54.13 -37.06 -34.92
C ILE A 375 -54.47 -37.16 -36.41
N ARG A 376 -55.62 -37.76 -36.76
CA ARG A 376 -56.10 -37.80 -38.15
C ARG A 376 -56.30 -36.40 -38.75
N SER A 377 -56.79 -35.45 -37.94
CA SER A 377 -56.95 -34.05 -38.37
C SER A 377 -55.60 -33.39 -38.68
N ILE A 378 -54.57 -33.60 -37.85
CA ILE A 378 -53.21 -33.11 -38.10
C ILE A 378 -52.65 -33.73 -39.39
N LYS A 379 -52.76 -35.05 -39.55
CA LYS A 379 -52.32 -35.77 -40.75
C LYS A 379 -52.95 -35.19 -42.03
N SER A 380 -54.27 -34.98 -42.01
CA SER A 380 -55.03 -34.44 -43.15
C SER A 380 -54.60 -33.02 -43.50
N ARG A 381 -54.46 -32.13 -42.49
CA ARG A 381 -54.01 -30.74 -42.71
C ARG A 381 -52.59 -30.67 -43.27
N MET A 382 -51.68 -31.47 -42.72
CA MET A 382 -50.30 -31.57 -43.19
C MET A 382 -50.23 -32.09 -44.63
N LYS A 383 -50.95 -33.17 -44.94
CA LYS A 383 -51.01 -33.76 -46.29
C LYS A 383 -51.53 -32.75 -47.32
N LYS A 384 -52.59 -32.00 -46.99
CA LYS A 384 -53.12 -30.93 -47.84
C LYS A 384 -52.09 -29.83 -48.13
N LYS A 385 -51.20 -29.50 -47.18
CA LYS A 385 -50.11 -28.54 -47.39
C LYS A 385 -49.02 -29.08 -48.32
N MET A 386 -48.75 -30.38 -48.27
CA MET A 386 -47.75 -31.03 -49.12
C MET A 386 -48.25 -31.25 -50.55
N GLU A 387 -49.56 -31.44 -50.75
CA GLU A 387 -50.17 -31.81 -52.04
C GLU A 387 -50.63 -30.61 -52.90
N LYS A 388 -50.69 -29.38 -52.37
CA LYS A 388 -51.15 -28.21 -53.15
C LYS A 388 -50.19 -27.84 -54.31
N PRO A 389 -50.67 -27.72 -55.56
CA PRO A 389 -49.92 -27.14 -56.70
C PRO A 389 -49.76 -25.62 -56.56
N GLN A 390 -48.78 -25.07 -57.28
CA GLN A 390 -48.36 -23.66 -57.27
C GLN A 390 -49.43 -22.78 -57.95
N GLU A 391 -50.11 -21.93 -57.20
CA GLU A 391 -50.87 -20.79 -57.75
C GLU A 391 -50.33 -19.49 -57.13
N GLU A 392 -49.74 -18.69 -58.03
CA GLU A 392 -49.53 -17.24 -58.02
C GLU A 392 -49.01 -16.56 -56.74
N THR A 393 -47.74 -16.19 -56.79
CA THR A 393 -47.31 -14.89 -56.26
C THR A 393 -46.36 -14.28 -57.27
N VAL A 394 -46.95 -13.59 -58.25
CA VAL A 394 -46.27 -12.58 -59.04
C VAL A 394 -47.07 -11.29 -58.87
N GLU A 395 -46.37 -10.27 -58.38
CA GLU A 395 -46.66 -8.83 -58.47
C GLU A 395 -47.84 -8.24 -57.68
N ALA A 396 -47.49 -7.68 -56.52
CA ALA A 396 -47.76 -6.26 -56.23
C ALA A 396 -46.76 -5.76 -55.16
N GLY A 397 -45.92 -4.79 -55.51
CA GLY A 397 -45.14 -4.00 -54.56
C GLY A 397 -43.62 -4.02 -54.73
N ILE A 398 -43.12 -3.81 -55.96
CA ILE A 398 -41.82 -3.15 -56.14
C ILE A 398 -42.10 -1.65 -56.04
N ASP A 399 -41.74 -1.04 -54.91
CA ASP A 399 -41.42 0.39 -54.84
C ASP A 399 -39.92 0.50 -54.52
N LEU A 400 -39.17 0.81 -55.57
CA LEU A 400 -37.75 1.14 -55.55
C LEU A 400 -37.63 2.51 -56.20
N GLU A 401 -37.88 3.57 -55.43
CA GLU A 401 -37.34 4.91 -55.67
C GLU A 401 -36.75 5.37 -54.33
N ALA A 402 -35.43 5.28 -54.20
CA ALA A 402 -34.49 6.36 -54.48
C ALA A 402 -34.32 7.29 -53.27
N GLU A 403 -33.30 7.01 -52.46
CA GLU A 403 -32.58 8.07 -51.76
C GLU A 403 -31.13 7.64 -51.50
N ASN A 404 -30.33 7.77 -52.55
CA ASN A 404 -28.93 8.14 -52.43
C ASN A 404 -28.89 9.60 -51.99
N SER A 405 -28.61 9.87 -50.72
CA SER A 405 -28.00 11.13 -50.31
C SER A 405 -27.01 10.89 -49.18
N ILE A 406 -25.78 10.63 -49.62
CA ILE A 406 -24.57 11.04 -48.93
C ILE A 406 -24.66 12.56 -48.72
N ALA A 407 -24.67 13.01 -47.46
CA ALA A 407 -24.26 14.35 -47.09
C ALA A 407 -23.72 14.34 -45.64
N LEU A 408 -22.39 14.51 -45.56
CA LEU A 408 -21.57 15.03 -44.44
C LEU A 408 -21.53 14.27 -43.11
#